data_AF-A0A2N8ZF52-F1
#
_entry.id   AF-A0A2N8ZF52-F1
#
_cell.length_a   1.000
_cell.length_b   1.000
_cell.length_c   1.000
_cell.angle_alpha   90.00
_cell.angle_beta   90.00
_cell.angle_gamma   90.00
#
_symmetry.space_group_name_H-M   'P 1'
#
loop_
_entity.id
_entity.type
_entity.pdbx_description
1 polymer ?
#
loop_
_entity_poly.entity_id
_entity_poly.type
_entity_poly.pdbx_seq_one_letter_code
_entity_poly.pdbx_strand_id
1 'polypeptide(L)'
;MYRDKFFKPLIQNVRKKNDNVKDIAVIESEILSELKATRFLGIGNPSESGTHLLYFFRQENELGKDDFMHSHEILSFDRDGDGNVSLKMNKPEVKRYILLDDVCGSGTQAIQYSKKLVSEMKAIDPNVEVYYFTLFSTVEGMENIRRESDFDLVDCIFELDETFKCFSDGARQFRNEEYLPISQEFAKTFCEKYGINLFGGEHCLGYKGSQLLLGFTHNTPDNTLPIIWGENNWEPLFKRYHKKYGFKYN
;
A
#
# COMPACT_ATOMS: atom_id res chain seq x y z
N MET A 1 -0.93 -11.49 -4.53
CA MET A 1 -0.42 -10.24 -5.11
C MET A 1 0.60 -10.47 -6.21
N TYR A 2 1.82 -10.96 -5.90
CA TYR A 2 2.88 -11.26 -6.89
C TYR A 2 2.38 -11.98 -8.15
N ARG A 3 1.76 -13.15 -7.98
CA ARG A 3 1.27 -13.98 -9.10
C ARG A 3 0.33 -13.24 -10.04
N ASP A 4 -0.69 -12.60 -9.49
CA ASP A 4 -1.82 -12.09 -10.26
C ASP A 4 -1.60 -10.67 -10.78
N LYS A 5 -0.86 -9.83 -10.04
CA LYS A 5 -0.64 -8.42 -10.38
C LYS A 5 0.69 -8.16 -11.08
N PHE A 6 1.67 -9.04 -10.91
CA PHE A 6 2.99 -8.89 -11.53
C PHE A 6 3.35 -10.05 -12.46
N PHE A 7 3.48 -11.26 -11.93
CA PHE A 7 4.11 -12.36 -12.67
C PHE A 7 3.31 -12.80 -13.90
N LYS A 8 2.00 -13.01 -13.77
CA LYS A 8 1.13 -13.33 -14.90
C LYS A 8 1.12 -12.20 -15.96
N PRO A 9 0.90 -10.92 -15.60
CA PRO A 9 1.03 -9.82 -16.55
C PRO A 9 2.38 -9.77 -17.26
N LEU A 10 3.49 -9.97 -16.55
CA LEU A 10 4.84 -10.01 -17.12
C LEU A 10 4.94 -11.10 -18.19
N ILE A 11 4.54 -12.34 -17.88
CA ILE A 11 4.54 -13.44 -18.86
C ILE A 11 3.69 -13.08 -20.07
N GLN A 12 2.51 -12.49 -19.87
CA GLN A 12 1.63 -12.11 -20.97
C GLN A 12 2.25 -11.00 -21.84
N ASN A 13 2.96 -10.05 -21.25
CA ASN A 13 3.65 -8.99 -21.97
C ASN A 13 4.81 -9.56 -22.81
N VAL A 14 5.63 -10.45 -22.23
CA VAL A 14 6.70 -11.15 -22.96
C VAL A 14 6.12 -11.97 -24.11
N ARG A 15 5.02 -12.69 -23.90
CA ARG A 15 4.33 -13.42 -24.98
C ARG A 15 3.91 -12.51 -26.11
N LYS A 16 3.28 -11.37 -25.80
CA LYS A 16 2.83 -10.40 -26.82
C LYS A 16 3.99 -9.82 -27.63
N LYS A 17 5.15 -9.57 -26.98
CA LYS A 17 6.37 -9.10 -27.66
C LYS A 17 6.98 -10.14 -28.61
N ASN A 18 6.73 -11.42 -28.34
CA ASN A 18 7.23 -12.55 -29.12
C ASN A 18 6.09 -13.22 -29.91
N ASP A 19 5.28 -12.44 -30.64
CA ASP A 19 4.24 -12.93 -31.55
C ASP A 19 3.22 -13.91 -30.93
N ASN A 20 2.92 -13.74 -29.64
CA ASN A 20 2.01 -14.60 -28.86
C ASN A 20 2.47 -16.07 -28.78
N VAL A 21 3.78 -16.33 -28.78
CA VAL A 21 4.35 -17.66 -28.54
C VAL A 21 3.82 -18.26 -27.24
N LYS A 22 3.34 -19.50 -27.31
CA LYS A 22 2.77 -20.22 -26.16
C LYS A 22 3.79 -21.07 -25.41
N ASP A 23 4.81 -21.54 -26.13
CA ASP A 23 5.88 -22.36 -25.57
C ASP A 23 6.74 -21.51 -24.63
N ILE A 24 6.73 -21.87 -23.35
CA ILE A 24 7.44 -21.11 -22.33
C ILE A 24 8.96 -21.24 -22.47
N ALA A 25 9.46 -22.37 -23.00
CA ALA A 25 10.89 -22.59 -23.17
C ALA A 25 11.53 -21.58 -24.13
N VAL A 26 10.75 -21.06 -25.09
CA VAL A 26 11.20 -20.06 -26.06
C VAL A 26 11.37 -18.67 -25.43
N ILE A 27 10.53 -18.34 -24.45
CA ILE A 27 10.48 -17.02 -23.80
C ILE A 27 11.05 -16.99 -22.38
N GLU A 28 11.51 -18.14 -21.88
CA GLU A 28 11.99 -18.32 -20.51
C GLU A 28 13.16 -17.38 -20.19
N SER A 29 14.11 -17.25 -21.11
CA SER A 29 15.28 -16.37 -20.93
C SER A 29 14.90 -14.90 -20.77
N GLU A 30 13.91 -14.43 -21.52
CA GLU A 30 13.39 -13.05 -21.42
C GLU A 30 12.61 -12.86 -20.12
N ILE A 31 11.77 -13.82 -19.72
CA ILE A 31 11.07 -13.79 -18.42
C ILE A 31 12.09 -13.69 -17.28
N LEU A 32 13.13 -14.52 -17.29
CA LEU A 32 14.17 -14.49 -16.27
C LEU A 32 14.96 -13.18 -16.27
N SER A 33 15.19 -12.58 -17.45
CA SER A 33 15.82 -11.26 -17.55
C SER A 33 14.95 -10.16 -16.93
N GLU A 34 13.65 -10.15 -17.23
CA GLU A 34 12.68 -9.21 -16.66
C GLU A 34 12.54 -9.35 -15.13
N LEU A 35 12.53 -10.60 -14.63
CA LEU A 35 12.54 -10.87 -13.19
C LEU A 35 13.82 -10.34 -12.52
N LYS A 36 14.99 -10.62 -13.10
CA LYS A 36 16.28 -10.11 -12.59
C LYS A 36 16.38 -8.58 -12.61
N ALA A 37 15.67 -7.94 -13.52
CA ALA A 37 15.57 -6.48 -13.62
C ALA A 37 14.45 -5.87 -12.76
N THR A 38 13.80 -6.64 -11.88
CA THR A 38 12.72 -6.17 -11.00
C THR A 38 13.16 -6.21 -9.53
N ARG A 39 12.80 -5.19 -8.74
CA ARG A 39 13.00 -5.19 -7.26
C ARG A 39 11.73 -4.86 -6.50
N PHE A 40 11.54 -5.53 -5.37
CA PHE A 40 10.42 -5.34 -4.45
C PHE A 40 10.83 -4.51 -3.23
N LEU A 41 9.99 -3.56 -2.86
CA LEU A 41 10.19 -2.67 -1.71
C LEU A 41 8.88 -2.50 -0.94
N GLY A 42 8.98 -2.17 0.34
CA GLY A 42 7.83 -1.81 1.16
C GLY A 42 7.69 -0.30 1.21
N ILE A 43 6.45 0.19 1.21
CA ILE A 43 6.17 1.58 1.55
C ILE A 43 6.34 1.80 3.06
N GLY A 44 6.92 2.95 3.43
CA GLY A 44 7.13 3.36 4.81
C GLY A 44 8.54 3.05 5.34
N ASN A 45 8.73 3.33 6.63
CA ASN A 45 9.99 3.06 7.33
C ASN A 45 10.15 1.54 7.61
N PRO A 46 11.38 1.06 7.88
CA PRO A 46 11.62 -0.37 8.18
C PRO A 46 10.77 -0.96 9.32
N SER A 47 10.26 -0.12 10.23
CA SER A 47 9.39 -0.50 11.34
C SER A 47 7.88 -0.38 11.06
N GLU A 48 7.49 -0.21 9.80
CA GLU A 48 6.09 -0.02 9.38
C GLU A 48 5.52 -1.26 8.67
N SER A 49 4.20 -1.25 8.44
CA SER A 49 3.47 -2.43 7.96
C SER A 49 3.88 -2.84 6.55
N GLY A 50 4.08 -1.88 5.63
CA GLY A 50 4.49 -2.17 4.26
C GLY A 50 5.84 -2.90 4.18
N THR A 51 6.81 -2.53 5.02
CA THR A 51 8.10 -3.24 5.10
C THR A 51 7.99 -4.58 5.83
N HIS A 52 7.14 -4.67 6.86
CA HIS A 52 6.87 -5.93 7.55
C HIS A 52 6.25 -6.98 6.62
N LEU A 53 5.37 -6.56 5.70
CA LEU A 53 4.73 -7.41 4.71
C LEU A 53 5.73 -8.12 3.78
N LEU A 54 6.88 -7.49 3.49
CA LEU A 54 7.88 -8.06 2.58
C LEU A 54 8.39 -9.42 3.04
N TYR A 55 8.48 -9.65 4.36
CA TYR A 55 8.93 -10.92 4.90
C TYR A 55 8.02 -12.07 4.44
N PHE A 56 6.71 -11.91 4.65
CA PHE A 56 5.70 -12.89 4.22
C PHE A 56 5.61 -12.95 2.70
N PHE A 57 5.60 -11.80 2.02
CA PHE A 57 5.59 -11.75 0.56
C PHE A 57 6.74 -12.54 -0.06
N ARG A 58 7.94 -12.49 0.52
CA ARG A 58 9.08 -13.30 0.05
C ARG A 58 8.84 -14.79 0.22
N GLN A 59 8.39 -15.21 1.40
CA GLN A 59 8.18 -16.63 1.71
C GLN A 59 7.07 -17.24 0.86
N GLU A 60 5.91 -16.59 0.77
CA GLU A 60 4.74 -17.08 0.04
C GLU A 60 4.96 -17.16 -1.48
N ASN A 61 5.96 -16.44 -2.01
CA ASN A 61 6.25 -16.43 -3.44
C ASN A 61 7.61 -17.04 -3.79
N GLU A 62 8.27 -17.70 -2.83
CA GLU A 62 9.57 -18.37 -3.01
C GLU A 62 10.66 -17.46 -3.61
N LEU A 63 10.63 -16.17 -3.26
CA LEU A 63 11.55 -15.17 -3.79
C LEU A 63 12.88 -15.17 -3.05
N GLY A 64 13.95 -14.85 -3.79
CA GLY A 64 15.28 -14.66 -3.25
C GLY A 64 15.37 -13.39 -2.40
N LYS A 65 16.35 -13.34 -1.49
CA LYS A 65 16.63 -12.11 -0.73
C LYS A 65 17.05 -10.93 -1.63
N ASP A 66 17.71 -11.24 -2.75
CA ASP A 66 18.29 -10.24 -3.66
C ASP A 66 17.24 -9.64 -4.61
N ASP A 67 16.01 -10.18 -4.61
CA ASP A 67 14.84 -9.60 -5.28
C ASP A 67 14.27 -8.39 -4.53
N PHE A 68 14.69 -8.18 -3.28
CA PHE A 68 14.25 -7.08 -2.43
C PHE A 68 15.32 -5.99 -2.34
N MET A 69 14.88 -4.78 -2.04
CA MET A 69 15.78 -3.66 -1.90
C MET A 69 15.28 -2.63 -0.89
N HIS A 70 16.19 -1.90 -0.27
CA HIS A 70 15.84 -0.73 0.52
C HIS A 70 15.77 0.53 -0.34
N SER A 71 14.93 1.47 0.06
CA SER A 71 14.71 2.73 -0.66
C SER A 71 15.98 3.59 -0.78
N HIS A 72 16.84 3.57 0.25
CA HIS A 72 18.13 4.27 0.22
C HIS A 72 19.16 3.64 -0.74
N GLU A 73 18.93 2.43 -1.24
CA GLU A 73 19.80 1.78 -2.21
C GLU A 73 19.39 2.08 -3.66
N ILE A 74 18.27 2.78 -3.90
CA ILE A 74 17.81 3.11 -5.26
C ILE A 74 18.72 4.16 -5.89
N LEU A 75 18.96 5.25 -5.17
CA LEU A 75 19.69 6.41 -5.65
C LEU A 75 21.03 6.51 -4.92
N SER A 76 22.08 6.87 -5.65
CA SER A 76 23.39 7.18 -5.08
C SER A 76 23.88 8.53 -5.56
N PHE A 77 24.76 9.14 -4.79
CA PHE A 77 25.44 10.37 -5.18
C PHE A 77 26.63 10.02 -6.08
N ASP A 78 26.74 10.74 -7.18
CA ASP A 78 27.91 10.75 -8.05
C ASP A 78 28.67 12.06 -7.85
N ARG A 79 29.99 12.01 -7.95
CA ARG A 79 30.85 13.20 -7.88
C ARG A 79 31.72 13.25 -9.12
N ASP A 80 31.64 14.35 -9.85
CA ASP A 80 32.54 14.58 -10.97
C ASP A 80 33.93 15.03 -10.49
N GLY A 81 34.87 15.18 -11.44
CA GLY A 81 36.24 15.60 -11.17
C GLY A 81 36.37 17.04 -10.65
N ASP A 82 35.34 17.87 -10.83
CA ASP A 82 35.27 19.25 -10.36
C ASP A 82 34.58 19.37 -8.98
N GLY A 83 34.11 18.25 -8.42
CA GLY A 83 33.48 18.17 -7.11
C GLY A 83 31.98 18.46 -7.11
N ASN A 84 31.33 18.60 -8.28
CA ASN A 84 29.89 18.72 -8.35
C ASN A 84 29.22 17.38 -8.01
N VAL A 85 28.13 17.44 -7.26
CA VAL A 85 27.36 16.28 -6.83
C VAL A 85 26.12 16.15 -7.71
N SER A 86 25.90 14.98 -8.30
CA SER A 86 24.67 14.62 -8.99
C SER A 86 24.06 13.34 -8.40
N LEU A 87 22.79 13.08 -8.70
CA LEU A 87 22.13 11.82 -8.37
C LEU A 87 22.21 10.86 -9.55
N LYS A 88 22.36 9.57 -9.26
CA LYS A 88 22.27 8.50 -10.25
C LYS A 88 21.50 7.30 -9.70
N MET A 89 21.01 6.46 -10.61
CA MET A 89 20.51 5.14 -10.27
C MET A 89 21.68 4.27 -9.79
N ASN A 90 21.58 3.73 -8.59
CA ASN A 90 22.63 2.92 -7.98
C ASN A 90 22.71 1.51 -8.61
N LYS A 91 21.59 1.01 -9.12
CA LYS A 91 21.47 -0.28 -9.83
C LYS A 91 20.81 -0.07 -11.20
N PRO A 92 21.54 0.45 -12.21
CA PRO A 92 20.98 0.79 -13.52
C PRO A 92 20.45 -0.42 -14.30
N GLU A 93 20.81 -1.65 -13.89
CA GLU A 93 20.26 -2.89 -14.44
C GLU A 93 18.82 -3.17 -13.98
N VAL A 94 18.37 -2.53 -12.91
CA VAL A 94 16.99 -2.64 -12.42
C VAL A 94 16.11 -1.68 -13.23
N LYS A 95 15.18 -2.25 -13.97
CA LYS A 95 14.23 -1.53 -14.83
C LYS A 95 12.89 -1.28 -14.14
N ARG A 96 12.56 -2.09 -13.12
CA ARG A 96 11.25 -2.09 -12.48
C ARG A 96 11.34 -2.14 -10.98
N TYR A 97 10.62 -1.25 -10.32
CA TYR A 97 10.47 -1.18 -8.87
C TYR A 97 9.02 -1.41 -8.50
N ILE A 98 8.75 -2.36 -7.60
CA ILE A 98 7.40 -2.70 -7.16
C ILE A 98 7.30 -2.41 -5.66
N LEU A 99 6.54 -1.37 -5.33
CA LEU A 99 6.30 -0.92 -3.97
C LEU A 99 5.05 -1.60 -3.43
N LEU A 100 5.19 -2.22 -2.26
CA LEU A 100 4.17 -3.00 -1.59
C LEU A 100 3.67 -2.30 -0.33
N ASP A 101 2.38 -2.39 -0.09
CA ASP A 101 1.70 -1.83 1.08
C ASP A 101 0.59 -2.77 1.56
N ASP A 102 0.18 -2.64 2.83
CA ASP A 102 -0.89 -3.48 3.39
C ASP A 102 -2.28 -2.87 3.17
N VAL A 103 -2.45 -1.58 3.45
CA VAL A 103 -3.71 -0.89 3.22
C VAL A 103 -3.53 0.55 2.75
N CYS A 104 -4.30 0.93 1.73
CA CYS A 104 -4.43 2.32 1.30
C CYS A 104 -5.84 2.84 1.55
N GLY A 105 -5.98 3.67 2.60
CA GLY A 105 -7.17 4.46 2.88
C GLY A 105 -7.32 5.63 1.89
N SER A 106 -6.62 6.74 2.16
CA SER A 106 -6.69 7.97 1.36
C SER A 106 -5.59 8.13 0.30
N GLY A 107 -4.58 7.24 0.30
CA GLY A 107 -3.42 7.33 -0.59
C GLY A 107 -2.35 8.36 -0.24
N THR A 108 -2.54 9.14 0.84
CA THR A 108 -1.66 10.27 1.19
C THR A 108 -0.19 9.88 1.35
N GLN A 109 0.09 8.76 2.02
CA GLN A 109 1.46 8.29 2.24
C GLN A 109 2.13 7.86 0.93
N ALA A 110 1.42 7.13 0.07
CA ALA A 110 1.93 6.69 -1.23
C ALA A 110 2.21 7.87 -2.17
N ILE A 111 1.33 8.88 -2.21
CA ILE A 111 1.53 10.10 -3.01
C ILE A 111 2.76 10.88 -2.52
N GLN A 112 2.91 11.06 -1.20
CA GLN A 112 4.08 11.74 -0.64
C GLN A 112 5.38 10.98 -0.94
N TYR A 113 5.34 9.65 -0.88
CA TYR A 113 6.48 8.82 -1.24
C TYR A 113 6.83 8.98 -2.74
N SER A 114 5.82 8.92 -3.61
CA SER A 114 5.99 9.12 -5.05
C SER A 114 6.68 10.44 -5.37
N LYS A 115 6.14 11.55 -4.84
CA LYS A 115 6.64 12.91 -5.10
C LYS A 115 8.08 13.15 -4.61
N LYS A 116 8.59 12.29 -3.73
CA LYS A 116 9.94 12.42 -3.15
C LYS A 116 10.96 11.51 -3.80
N LEU A 117 10.56 10.29 -4.18
CA LEU A 117 11.49 9.27 -4.65
C LEU A 117 11.25 8.93 -6.11
N VAL A 118 10.00 8.70 -6.50
CA VAL A 118 9.66 8.26 -7.86
C VAL A 118 9.88 9.37 -8.87
N SER A 119 9.53 10.62 -8.52
CA SER A 119 9.82 11.77 -9.39
C SER A 119 11.32 11.92 -9.66
N GLU A 120 12.16 11.71 -8.64
CA GLU A 120 13.63 11.76 -8.79
C GLU A 120 14.16 10.59 -9.63
N MET A 121 13.64 9.37 -9.42
CA MET A 121 13.97 8.21 -10.25
C MET A 121 13.66 8.48 -11.72
N LYS A 122 12.47 9.02 -12.02
CA LYS A 122 12.04 9.33 -13.39
C LYS A 122 12.78 10.51 -14.01
N ALA A 123 13.25 11.46 -13.20
CA ALA A 123 14.13 12.53 -13.67
C ALA A 123 15.50 12.00 -14.13
N ILE A 124 15.99 10.94 -13.50
CA ILE A 124 17.27 10.30 -13.84
C ILE A 124 17.11 9.29 -14.99
N ASP A 125 16.10 8.42 -14.92
CA ASP A 125 15.76 7.45 -15.96
C ASP A 125 14.25 7.51 -16.26
N PRO A 126 13.84 8.20 -17.34
CA PRO A 126 12.44 8.29 -17.72
C PRO A 126 11.78 6.94 -18.08
N ASN A 127 12.57 5.90 -18.36
CA ASN A 127 12.07 4.57 -18.74
C ASN A 127 11.91 3.64 -17.55
N VAL A 128 12.31 4.05 -16.34
CA VAL A 128 12.14 3.24 -15.15
C VAL A 128 10.66 3.06 -14.84
N GLU A 129 10.26 1.81 -14.64
CA GLU A 129 8.90 1.44 -14.26
C GLU A 129 8.77 1.38 -12.75
N VAL A 130 7.79 2.07 -12.19
CA VAL A 130 7.53 2.07 -10.75
C VAL A 130 6.07 1.76 -10.50
N TYR A 131 5.81 0.60 -9.90
CA TYR A 131 4.47 0.11 -9.61
C TYR A 131 4.18 0.21 -8.12
N TYR A 132 2.93 0.56 -7.78
CA TYR A 132 2.42 0.53 -6.42
C TYR A 132 1.32 -0.54 -6.31
N PHE A 133 1.53 -1.52 -5.44
CA PHE A 133 0.56 -2.54 -5.12
C PHE A 133 0.23 -2.60 -3.64
N THR A 134 -1.06 -2.68 -3.32
CA THR A 134 -1.53 -2.83 -1.94
C THR A 134 -2.51 -4.00 -1.79
N LEU A 135 -2.59 -4.61 -0.59
CA LEU A 135 -3.53 -5.71 -0.37
C LEU A 135 -4.97 -5.19 -0.42
N PHE A 136 -5.24 -4.11 0.32
CA PHE A 136 -6.57 -3.50 0.41
C PHE A 136 -6.48 -2.02 0.07
N SER A 137 -7.44 -1.50 -0.69
CA SER A 137 -7.56 -0.05 -0.83
C SER A 137 -8.99 0.37 -1.00
N THR A 138 -9.33 1.58 -0.54
CA THR A 138 -10.59 2.20 -0.94
C THR A 138 -10.53 2.60 -2.41
N VAL A 139 -11.69 2.61 -3.08
CA VAL A 139 -11.78 3.08 -4.48
C VAL A 139 -11.26 4.51 -4.60
N GLU A 140 -11.66 5.40 -3.69
CA GLU A 140 -11.21 6.80 -3.63
C GLU A 140 -9.69 6.89 -3.45
N GLY A 141 -9.10 6.08 -2.56
CA GLY A 141 -7.66 6.03 -2.33
C GLY A 141 -6.89 5.63 -3.58
N MET A 142 -7.35 4.61 -4.30
CA MET A 142 -6.75 4.16 -5.56
C MET A 142 -6.81 5.25 -6.63
N GLU A 143 -7.97 5.87 -6.82
CA GLU A 143 -8.15 6.97 -7.77
C GLU A 143 -7.25 8.16 -7.44
N ASN A 144 -7.14 8.50 -6.16
CA ASN A 144 -6.29 9.60 -5.71
C ASN A 144 -4.81 9.32 -6.00
N ILE A 145 -4.31 8.10 -5.75
CA ILE A 145 -2.93 7.75 -6.10
C ILE A 145 -2.73 7.80 -7.62
N ARG A 146 -3.63 7.18 -8.40
CA ARG A 146 -3.54 7.17 -9.87
C ARG A 146 -3.49 8.58 -10.47
N ARG A 147 -4.17 9.55 -9.85
CA ARG A 147 -4.21 10.94 -10.31
C ARG A 147 -3.00 11.76 -9.87
N GLU A 148 -2.54 11.58 -8.63
CA GLU A 148 -1.62 12.51 -7.96
C GLU A 148 -0.18 12.00 -7.82
N SER A 149 0.09 10.77 -8.25
CA SER A 149 1.41 10.13 -8.15
C SER A 149 2.07 9.94 -9.52
N ASP A 150 3.35 9.61 -9.49
CA ASP A 150 4.19 9.32 -10.64
C ASP A 150 4.37 7.80 -10.83
N PHE A 151 3.54 6.97 -10.19
CA PHE A 151 3.57 5.52 -10.41
C PHE A 151 3.02 5.19 -11.81
N ASP A 152 3.69 4.28 -12.51
CA ASP A 152 3.24 3.81 -13.84
C ASP A 152 2.05 2.87 -13.74
N LEU A 153 1.95 2.14 -12.63
CA LEU A 153 0.86 1.22 -12.37
C LEU A 153 0.49 1.25 -10.89
N VAL A 154 -0.82 1.39 -10.62
CA VAL A 154 -1.39 1.42 -9.28
C VAL A 154 -2.52 0.41 -9.23
N ASP A 155 -2.36 -0.65 -8.44
CA ASP A 155 -3.35 -1.72 -8.33
C ASP A 155 -3.45 -2.27 -6.90
N CYS A 156 -4.54 -2.96 -6.58
CA CYS A 156 -4.70 -3.64 -5.32
C CYS A 156 -5.35 -5.02 -5.48
N ILE A 157 -5.28 -5.84 -4.42
CA ILE A 157 -5.92 -7.16 -4.43
C ILE A 157 -7.42 -7.06 -4.18
N PHE A 158 -7.83 -6.14 -3.31
CA PHE A 158 -9.21 -5.98 -2.94
C PHE A 158 -9.58 -4.49 -2.81
N GLU A 159 -10.45 -4.03 -3.70
CA GLU A 159 -11.00 -2.68 -3.66
C GLU A 159 -12.23 -2.62 -2.73
N LEU A 160 -12.19 -1.65 -1.81
CA LEU A 160 -13.22 -1.34 -0.84
C LEU A 160 -14.04 -0.17 -1.38
N ASP A 161 -15.13 -0.50 -2.06
CA ASP A 161 -16.12 0.48 -2.51
C ASP A 161 -16.93 1.06 -1.34
N GLU A 162 -17.83 2.00 -1.64
CA GLU A 162 -18.69 2.66 -0.64
C GLU A 162 -19.52 1.69 0.21
N THR A 163 -19.84 0.50 -0.30
CA THR A 163 -20.65 -0.49 0.44
C THR A 163 -19.89 -1.13 1.60
N PHE A 164 -18.56 -0.94 1.68
CA PHE A 164 -17.75 -1.34 2.83
C PHE A 164 -17.75 -0.33 3.98
N LYS A 165 -18.20 0.91 3.74
CA LYS A 165 -18.41 1.88 4.82
C LYS A 165 -19.62 1.44 5.64
N CYS A 166 -19.46 1.35 6.95
CA CYS A 166 -20.52 0.87 7.85
C CYS A 166 -21.81 1.69 7.79
N PHE A 167 -21.69 2.99 7.53
CA PHE A 167 -22.79 3.93 7.64
C PHE A 167 -23.05 4.68 6.32
N SER A 168 -22.67 4.08 5.18
CA SER A 168 -23.14 4.52 3.87
C SER A 168 -24.54 3.97 3.58
N ASP A 169 -25.26 4.61 2.67
CA ASP A 169 -26.61 4.17 2.25
C ASP A 169 -26.62 2.73 1.70
N GLY A 170 -25.48 2.27 1.16
CA GLY A 170 -25.29 0.92 0.63
C GLY A 170 -24.55 -0.04 1.56
N ALA A 171 -24.45 0.27 2.86
CA ALA A 171 -23.65 -0.51 3.81
C ALA A 171 -24.08 -1.97 3.89
N ARG A 172 -23.13 -2.88 3.66
CA ARG A 172 -23.41 -4.34 3.65
C ARG A 172 -23.86 -4.85 5.02
N GLN A 173 -23.40 -4.25 6.10
CA GLN A 173 -23.64 -4.65 7.48
C GLN A 173 -25.09 -4.40 7.92
N PHE A 174 -25.76 -3.45 7.27
CA PHE A 174 -27.15 -3.06 7.56
C PHE A 174 -28.13 -3.49 6.46
N ARG A 175 -27.74 -4.46 5.61
CA ARG A 175 -28.66 -5.02 4.61
C ARG A 175 -29.81 -5.74 5.30
N ASN A 176 -31.04 -5.46 4.86
CA ASN A 176 -32.28 -5.94 5.47
C ASN A 176 -32.38 -5.53 6.95
N GLU A 177 -32.16 -4.24 7.20
CA GLU A 177 -32.12 -3.61 8.52
C GLU A 177 -33.34 -3.94 9.39
N GLU A 178 -34.51 -4.16 8.78
CA GLU A 178 -35.75 -4.52 9.47
C GLU A 178 -35.66 -5.82 10.29
N TYR A 179 -34.68 -6.69 10.01
CA TYR A 179 -34.42 -7.92 10.76
C TYR A 179 -33.22 -7.81 11.72
N LEU A 180 -32.55 -6.66 11.77
CA LEU A 180 -31.41 -6.45 12.65
C LEU A 180 -31.86 -5.95 14.02
N PRO A 181 -31.11 -6.29 15.10
CA PRO A 181 -31.47 -5.87 16.46
C PRO A 181 -31.21 -4.38 16.71
N ILE A 182 -30.48 -3.71 15.83
CA ILE A 182 -30.12 -2.28 15.93
C ILE A 182 -30.22 -1.63 14.55
N SER A 183 -30.66 -0.38 14.52
CA SER A 183 -30.66 0.42 13.29
C SER A 183 -29.27 0.95 12.95
N GLN A 184 -29.05 1.22 11.66
CA GLN A 184 -27.86 1.89 11.15
C GLN A 184 -27.70 3.26 11.77
N GLU A 185 -28.79 4.02 11.89
CA GLU A 185 -28.79 5.35 12.52
C GLU A 185 -28.33 5.28 13.97
N PHE A 186 -28.91 4.35 14.76
CA PHE A 186 -28.51 4.15 16.15
C PHE A 186 -27.03 3.77 16.26
N ALA A 187 -26.58 2.81 15.46
CA ALA A 187 -25.19 2.36 15.46
C ALA A 187 -24.22 3.49 15.07
N LYS A 188 -24.57 4.31 14.08
CA LYS A 188 -23.79 5.46 13.66
C LYS A 188 -23.67 6.49 14.79
N THR A 189 -24.80 6.91 15.36
CA THR A 189 -24.81 7.88 16.48
C THR A 189 -24.04 7.36 17.70
N PHE A 190 -24.15 6.06 18.00
CA PHE A 190 -23.36 5.43 19.04
C PHE A 190 -21.86 5.54 18.74
N CYS A 191 -21.44 5.15 17.54
CA CYS A 191 -20.04 5.20 17.13
C CYS A 191 -19.49 6.63 17.12
N GLU A 192 -20.24 7.62 16.65
CA GLU A 192 -19.86 9.04 16.68
C GLU A 192 -19.67 9.53 18.11
N LYS A 193 -20.67 9.29 18.98
CA LYS A 193 -20.67 9.74 20.38
C LYS A 193 -19.42 9.31 21.14
N TYR A 194 -19.03 8.03 21.02
CA TYR A 194 -17.85 7.52 21.71
C TYR A 194 -16.56 7.77 20.92
N GLY A 195 -16.62 7.70 19.59
CA GLY A 195 -15.48 7.89 18.70
C GLY A 195 -14.87 9.30 18.77
N ILE A 196 -15.67 10.34 19.05
CA ILE A 196 -15.17 11.71 19.24
C ILE A 196 -14.09 11.78 20.32
N ASN A 197 -14.27 11.08 21.44
CA ASN A 197 -13.33 11.08 22.55
C ASN A 197 -12.10 10.18 22.31
N LEU A 198 -12.19 9.28 21.33
CA LEU A 198 -11.13 8.33 20.99
C LEU A 198 -10.21 8.85 19.88
N PHE A 199 -10.76 9.57 18.90
CA PHE A 199 -9.99 9.99 17.72
C PHE A 199 -10.35 11.38 17.17
N GLY A 200 -11.18 12.15 17.87
CA GLY A 200 -11.58 13.50 17.47
C GLY A 200 -12.78 13.53 16.50
N GLY A 201 -13.40 14.70 16.36
CA GLY A 201 -14.65 14.86 15.60
C GLY A 201 -14.55 14.42 14.13
N GLU A 202 -13.51 14.86 13.42
CA GLU A 202 -13.30 14.51 12.00
C GLU A 202 -13.04 13.02 11.78
N HIS A 203 -12.55 12.30 12.79
CA HIS A 203 -12.13 10.91 12.66
C HIS A 203 -12.89 9.96 13.58
N CYS A 204 -14.02 10.41 14.15
CA CYS A 204 -14.80 9.64 15.11
C CYS A 204 -15.38 8.34 14.53
N LEU A 205 -15.44 8.25 13.20
CA LEU A 205 -15.84 7.06 12.45
C LEU A 205 -14.69 6.46 11.62
N GLY A 206 -13.45 6.69 12.04
CA GLY A 206 -12.23 6.28 11.35
C GLY A 206 -11.56 7.45 10.65
N TYR A 207 -10.28 7.32 10.32
CA TYR A 207 -9.48 8.36 9.68
C TYR A 207 -10.21 8.92 8.45
N LYS A 208 -10.43 10.23 8.44
CA LYS A 208 -11.22 10.97 7.43
C LYS A 208 -12.60 10.36 7.12
N GLY A 209 -13.26 9.76 8.12
CA GLY A 209 -14.58 9.16 7.95
C GLY A 209 -14.59 7.89 7.09
N SER A 210 -13.50 7.12 7.10
CA SER A 210 -13.37 5.89 6.30
C SER A 210 -14.40 4.81 6.66
N GLN A 211 -14.86 4.73 7.92
CA GLN A 211 -15.92 3.83 8.37
C GLN A 211 -15.69 2.34 8.09
N LEU A 212 -14.44 1.91 7.99
CA LEU A 212 -14.12 0.52 7.67
C LEU A 212 -14.24 -0.38 8.90
N LEU A 213 -14.40 -1.68 8.66
CA LEU A 213 -14.24 -2.74 9.66
C LEU A 213 -13.11 -3.65 9.22
N LEU A 214 -11.88 -3.16 9.37
CA LEU A 214 -10.68 -3.89 8.97
C LEU A 214 -9.74 -4.06 10.18
N GLY A 215 -9.13 -5.21 10.29
CA GLY A 215 -8.10 -5.48 11.29
C GLY A 215 -7.06 -6.42 10.71
N PHE A 216 -5.79 -6.18 11.03
CA PHE A 216 -4.71 -7.08 10.68
C PHE A 216 -4.15 -7.74 11.94
N THR A 217 -3.48 -8.89 11.76
CA THR A 217 -2.83 -9.60 12.85
C THR A 217 -1.75 -8.78 13.54
N HIS A 218 -1.10 -7.85 12.83
CA HIS A 218 -0.06 -6.98 13.38
C HIS A 218 -0.60 -5.68 13.99
N ASN A 219 -1.72 -5.15 13.52
CA ASN A 219 -2.32 -3.91 14.05
C ASN A 219 -3.74 -3.66 13.49
N THR A 220 -4.53 -2.83 14.16
CA THR A 220 -5.80 -2.33 13.62
C THR A 220 -5.58 -0.99 12.91
N PRO A 221 -5.92 -0.83 11.61
CA PRO A 221 -5.85 0.44 10.89
C PRO A 221 -6.69 1.55 11.54
N ASP A 222 -6.23 2.80 11.44
CA ASP A 222 -7.02 3.95 11.91
C ASP A 222 -8.20 4.30 10.99
N ASN A 223 -8.27 3.72 9.79
CA ASN A 223 -9.47 3.74 8.94
C ASN A 223 -10.66 2.97 9.57
N THR A 224 -10.38 2.10 10.53
CA THR A 224 -11.40 1.34 11.26
C THR A 224 -12.07 2.20 12.33
N LEU A 225 -13.32 1.88 12.69
CA LEU A 225 -14.06 2.61 13.73
C LEU A 225 -13.24 2.70 15.05
N PRO A 226 -13.02 3.91 15.60
CA PRO A 226 -12.24 4.12 16.82
C PRO A 226 -12.72 3.33 18.02
N ILE A 227 -14.03 3.09 18.15
CA ILE A 227 -14.59 2.29 19.25
C ILE A 227 -14.06 0.84 19.28
N ILE A 228 -13.47 0.36 18.18
CA ILE A 228 -12.90 -0.98 18.08
C ILE A 228 -11.47 -1.01 18.63
N TRP A 229 -10.69 0.05 18.42
CA TRP A 229 -9.24 0.02 18.63
C TRP A 229 -8.69 1.07 19.60
N GLY A 230 -9.45 2.13 19.88
CA GLY A 230 -9.05 3.27 20.68
C GLY A 230 -8.94 2.95 22.16
N GLU A 231 -7.99 3.61 22.84
CA GLU A 231 -7.70 3.43 24.26
C GLU A 231 -7.68 4.80 24.94
N ASN A 232 -8.81 5.19 25.55
CA ASN A 232 -8.92 6.39 26.39
C ASN A 232 -10.15 6.27 27.29
N ASN A 233 -9.98 5.76 28.52
CA ASN A 233 -11.10 5.33 29.39
C ASN A 233 -12.08 4.39 28.65
N TRP A 234 -11.55 3.62 27.71
CA TRP A 234 -12.26 2.70 26.84
C TRP A 234 -11.36 1.48 26.64
N GLU A 235 -11.93 0.29 26.77
CA GLU A 235 -11.22 -0.97 26.56
C GLU A 235 -11.41 -1.41 25.10
N PRO A 236 -10.36 -1.41 24.28
CA PRO A 236 -10.48 -1.76 22.87
C PRO A 236 -10.68 -3.27 22.67
N LEU A 237 -11.50 -3.63 21.68
CA LEU A 237 -11.63 -5.02 21.22
C LEU A 237 -10.38 -5.48 20.47
N PHE A 238 -9.85 -4.62 19.60
CA PHE A 238 -8.63 -4.86 18.82
C PHE A 238 -7.72 -3.63 18.89
N LYS A 239 -6.94 -3.55 19.97
CA LYS A 239 -6.06 -2.41 20.27
C LYS A 239 -5.18 -2.01 19.08
N ARG A 240 -5.17 -0.71 18.75
CA ARG A 240 -4.17 -0.13 17.83
C ARG A 240 -2.93 0.27 18.61
N TYR A 241 -1.77 -0.18 18.16
CA TYR A 241 -0.49 0.31 18.66
C TYR A 241 -0.07 1.54 17.87
N HIS A 242 -0.11 2.71 18.52
CA HIS A 242 0.27 3.99 17.92
C HIS A 242 1.79 4.11 17.73
N LYS A 243 2.19 4.80 16.65
CA LYS A 243 3.59 5.21 16.44
C LYS A 243 4.04 6.09 17.61
N LYS A 244 5.15 5.74 18.26
CA LYS A 244 5.77 6.55 19.32
C LYS A 244 6.79 7.50 18.68
N TYR A 245 6.54 8.81 18.73
CA TYR A 245 7.39 9.83 18.11
C TYR A 245 8.56 10.31 18.98
N GLY A 246 8.96 9.51 19.96
CA GLY A 246 10.09 9.81 20.85
C GLY A 246 9.88 9.28 22.27
N PHE A 247 10.99 9.08 22.97
CA PHE A 247 10.99 8.77 24.39
C PHE A 247 10.87 10.07 25.18
N LYS A 248 9.87 10.20 26.03
CA LYS A 248 9.86 11.26 27.06
C LYS A 248 10.54 10.68 28.30
N TYR A 249 11.77 11.10 28.56
CA TYR A 249 12.42 10.86 29.84
C TYR A 249 11.69 11.72 30.87
N ASN A 250 10.96 11.09 31.78
CA ASN A 250 10.38 11.73 32.95
C ASN A 250 11.37 11.62 34.11
#